data_AF-A0A0U2Q273-F1
#
_entry.id   AF-A0A0U2Q273-F1
#
_cell.length_a   1.000
_cell.length_b   1.000
_cell.length_c   1.000
_cell.angle_alpha   90.00
_cell.angle_beta   90.00
_cell.angle_gamma   90.00
#
_symmetry.space_group_name_H-M   'P 1'
#
loop_
_entity.id
_entity.type
_entity.pdbx_description
1 polymer ?
#
loop_
_entity_poly.entity_id
_entity_poly.type
_entity_poly.pdbx_seq_one_letter_code
_entity_poly.pdbx_strand_id
1 'polypeptide(L)'
;QLPPPSDYTESIANCYANYLNCRAANYWYSGFIRLQSLIDAAIIQMQTKRSVWRELNVRVVMMGHPGSVEVQKFPHALISIYLVLAFTPFVSFLIVNVAAEKEHRLKDTMSMLGLHDTER
;
A
#
# COMPACT_ATOMS: atom_id res chain seq x y z
N GLN A 1 -24.38 23.71 -7.43
CA GLN A 1 -23.93 22.40 -7.95
C GLN A 1 -22.93 21.80 -6.97
N LEU A 2 -22.96 20.50 -6.70
CA LEU A 2 -21.80 19.82 -6.09
C LEU A 2 -20.70 19.71 -7.17
N PRO A 3 -19.43 19.97 -6.86
CA PRO A 3 -18.35 19.85 -7.84
C PRO A 3 -18.22 18.39 -8.30
N PRO A 4 -17.97 18.14 -9.60
CA PRO A 4 -17.71 16.80 -10.09
C PRO A 4 -16.41 16.26 -9.47
N PRO A 5 -16.29 14.93 -9.29
CA PRO A 5 -15.02 14.32 -8.92
C PRO A 5 -13.95 14.67 -9.98
N SER A 6 -12.71 14.90 -9.55
CA SER A 6 -11.63 15.36 -10.45
C SER A 6 -11.17 14.24 -11.38
N ASP A 7 -10.93 14.54 -12.66
CA ASP A 7 -10.37 13.58 -13.65
C ASP A 7 -8.97 13.08 -13.23
N TYR A 8 -8.21 13.87 -12.46
CA TYR A 8 -6.87 13.48 -11.99
C TYR A 8 -6.89 12.48 -10.83
N THR A 9 -8.07 12.14 -10.31
CA THR A 9 -8.29 11.11 -9.29
C THR A 9 -8.88 9.82 -9.88
N GLU A 10 -8.60 9.57 -11.16
CA GLU A 10 -9.04 8.38 -11.92
C GLU A 10 -8.34 7.07 -11.55
N SER A 11 -7.38 7.07 -10.62
CA SER A 11 -6.96 5.81 -10.02
C SER A 11 -8.04 5.38 -9.05
N ILE A 12 -9.04 4.69 -9.59
CA ILE A 12 -10.18 4.15 -8.88
C ILE A 12 -9.67 3.04 -7.96
N ALA A 13 -9.11 3.42 -6.81
CA ALA A 13 -8.75 2.48 -5.77
C ALA A 13 -10.04 1.92 -5.16
N ASN A 14 -10.35 0.65 -5.48
CA ASN A 14 -11.22 -0.34 -4.81
C ASN A 14 -12.68 0.00 -4.44
N CYS A 15 -13.07 1.26 -4.25
CA CYS A 15 -14.39 1.63 -3.74
C CYS A 15 -15.49 1.69 -4.82
N TYR A 16 -15.14 1.94 -6.08
CA TYR A 16 -16.12 1.98 -7.19
C TYR A 16 -16.47 0.57 -7.69
N ALA A 17 -15.46 -0.28 -7.86
CA ALA A 17 -15.64 -1.66 -8.35
C ALA A 17 -16.18 -2.61 -7.26
N ASN A 18 -15.88 -2.36 -5.99
CA ASN A 18 -16.37 -3.14 -4.86
C ASN A 18 -16.82 -2.21 -3.72
N TYR A 19 -18.06 -1.72 -3.80
CA TYR A 19 -18.70 -0.91 -2.76
C TYR A 19 -18.67 -1.59 -1.37
N LEU A 20 -18.61 -2.93 -1.33
CA LEU A 20 -18.48 -3.74 -0.11
C LEU A 20 -17.16 -3.50 0.65
N ASN A 21 -16.08 -3.17 -0.06
CA ASN A 21 -14.77 -2.91 0.55
C ASN A 21 -14.60 -1.45 0.97
N CYS A 22 -15.57 -0.60 0.63
CA CYS A 22 -15.53 0.81 0.95
C CYS A 22 -16.22 1.09 2.29
N ARG A 23 -15.44 1.13 3.38
CA ARG A 23 -15.98 1.39 4.73
C ARG A 23 -16.78 2.69 4.80
N ALA A 24 -16.35 3.74 4.09
CA ALA A 24 -17.05 5.02 4.03
C ALA A 24 -18.43 4.91 3.33
N ALA A 25 -18.52 4.12 2.25
CA ALA A 25 -19.78 3.92 1.54
C ALA A 25 -20.81 3.15 2.39
N ASN A 26 -20.34 2.31 3.31
CA ASN A 26 -21.22 1.53 4.17
C ASN A 26 -22.09 2.43 5.08
N TYR A 27 -21.60 3.58 5.54
CA TYR A 27 -22.43 4.52 6.33
C TYR A 27 -23.63 5.08 5.54
N TRP A 28 -23.47 5.22 4.22
CA TRP A 28 -24.53 5.63 3.32
C TRP A 28 -25.50 4.48 3.03
N TYR A 29 -24.98 3.33 2.58
CA TYR A 29 -25.81 2.18 2.17
C TYR A 29 -26.51 1.46 3.33
N SER A 30 -25.90 1.42 4.53
CA SER A 30 -26.54 0.89 5.74
C SER A 30 -27.69 1.76 6.25
N GLY A 31 -27.82 3.00 5.78
CA GLY A 31 -28.81 3.96 6.25
C GLY A 31 -28.42 4.73 7.52
N PHE A 32 -27.21 4.52 8.06
CA PHE A 32 -26.71 5.26 9.23
C PHE A 32 -26.78 6.78 9.02
N ILE A 33 -26.30 7.29 7.88
CA ILE A 33 -26.35 8.73 7.57
C ILE A 33 -27.79 9.24 7.48
N ARG A 34 -28.71 8.42 6.97
CA ARG A 34 -30.13 8.78 6.92
C ARG A 34 -30.68 8.92 8.33
N LEU A 35 -30.44 7.94 9.21
CA LEU A 35 -30.85 8.01 10.61
C LEU A 35 -30.25 9.24 11.32
N GLN A 36 -28.94 9.48 11.13
CA GLN A 36 -28.25 10.63 11.69
C GLN A 36 -28.91 11.95 11.26
N SER A 37 -29.23 12.10 9.97
CA SER A 37 -29.90 13.30 9.45
C SER A 37 -31.28 13.55 10.08
N LEU A 38 -32.02 12.48 10.42
CA LEU A 38 -33.32 12.60 11.08
C LEU A 38 -33.18 13.01 12.55
N ILE A 39 -32.20 12.43 13.25
CA ILE A 39 -31.89 12.79 14.64
C ILE A 39 -31.44 14.25 14.72
N ASP A 40 -30.54 14.66 13.84
CA ASP A 40 -30.04 16.04 13.77
C ASP A 40 -31.18 17.02 13.46
N ALA A 41 -32.06 16.68 12.51
CA ALA A 41 -33.23 17.49 12.21
C ALA A 41 -34.17 17.62 13.42
N ALA A 42 -34.37 16.54 14.18
CA ALA A 42 -35.21 16.55 15.38
C ALA A 42 -34.59 17.40 16.51
N ILE A 43 -33.28 17.29 16.76
CA ILE A 43 -32.57 18.08 17.77
C ILE A 43 -32.62 19.56 17.43
N ILE A 44 -32.31 19.91 16.17
CA ILE A 44 -32.36 21.30 15.70
C ILE A 44 -33.78 21.85 15.82
N GLN A 45 -34.79 21.07 15.42
CA GLN A 45 -36.19 21.47 15.55
C GLN A 45 -36.59 21.66 17.02
N MET A 46 -36.11 20.83 17.93
CA MET A 46 -36.38 20.94 19.36
C MET A 46 -35.77 22.21 19.97
N GLN A 47 -34.52 22.56 19.61
CA GLN A 47 -33.85 23.73 20.16
C GLN A 47 -34.32 25.05 19.53
N THR A 48 -34.51 25.06 18.21
CA THR A 48 -34.84 26.29 17.46
C THR A 48 -36.35 26.52 17.30
N LYS A 49 -37.17 25.53 17.66
CA LYS A 49 -38.63 25.50 17.43
C LYS A 49 -39.04 25.67 15.96
N ARG A 50 -38.11 25.44 15.02
CA ARG A 50 -38.32 25.55 13.58
C ARG A 50 -38.05 24.21 12.91
N SER A 51 -38.94 23.79 12.01
CA SER A 51 -38.70 22.57 11.21
C SER A 51 -37.62 22.82 10.17
N VAL A 52 -36.60 21.95 10.16
CA VAL A 52 -35.46 21.99 9.23
C VAL A 52 -35.40 20.75 8.32
N TRP A 53 -36.46 19.93 8.30
CA TRP A 53 -36.52 18.68 7.53
C TRP A 53 -36.20 18.84 6.04
N ARG A 54 -36.67 19.93 5.42
CA ARG A 54 -36.39 20.22 3.99
C ARG A 54 -35.00 20.80 3.77
N GLU A 55 -34.39 21.39 4.80
CA GLU A 55 -33.09 22.04 4.74
C GLU A 55 -31.95 21.03 4.93
N LEU A 56 -32.19 19.97 5.70
CA LEU A 56 -31.22 18.89 5.94
C LEU A 56 -31.15 17.81 4.85
N ASN A 57 -31.53 18.12 3.60
CA ASN A 57 -31.43 17.15 2.51
C ASN A 57 -29.96 16.88 2.14
N VAL A 58 -29.44 15.73 2.58
CA VAL A 58 -28.04 15.34 2.38
C VAL A 58 -27.85 14.75 0.98
N ARG A 59 -26.90 15.32 0.23
CA ARG A 59 -26.39 14.75 -1.03
C ARG A 59 -24.98 14.26 -0.83
N VAL A 60 -24.71 13.02 -1.25
CA VAL A 60 -23.40 12.39 -1.12
C VAL A 60 -22.78 12.21 -2.49
N VAL A 61 -21.49 12.53 -2.59
CA VAL A 61 -20.63 12.28 -3.75
C VAL A 61 -19.40 11.57 -3.22
N MET A 62 -19.08 10.42 -3.80
CA MET A 62 -17.84 9.71 -3.50
C MET A 62 -16.72 10.35 -4.32
N MET A 63 -15.73 10.96 -3.66
CA MET A 63 -14.52 11.41 -4.34
C MET A 63 -13.64 10.21 -4.68
N GLY A 64 -12.96 10.30 -5.83
CA GLY A 64 -11.87 9.37 -6.16
C GLY A 64 -10.80 9.44 -5.09
N HIS A 65 -10.32 8.29 -4.64
CA HIS A 65 -9.11 8.25 -3.84
C HIS A 65 -7.93 8.48 -4.78
N PRO A 66 -6.95 9.35 -4.46
CA PRO A 66 -5.75 9.44 -5.28
C PRO A 66 -5.15 8.04 -5.41
N GLY A 67 -4.58 7.76 -6.58
CA GLY A 67 -3.83 6.53 -6.84
C GLY A 67 -2.56 6.49 -6.00
N SER A 68 -2.69 6.43 -4.69
CA SER A 68 -1.69 5.77 -3.89
C SER A 68 -1.69 4.36 -4.41
N VAL A 69 -0.68 4.05 -5.22
CA VAL A 69 -0.30 2.68 -5.50
C VAL A 69 -0.06 2.09 -4.12
N GLU A 70 -1.08 1.45 -3.55
CA GLU A 70 -0.90 0.53 -2.44
C GLU A 70 -0.16 -0.62 -3.09
N VAL A 71 1.16 -0.42 -3.28
CA VAL A 71 2.09 -1.43 -3.74
C VAL A 71 1.87 -2.54 -2.74
N GLN A 72 1.17 -3.57 -3.19
CA GLN A 72 0.66 -4.61 -2.33
C GLN A 72 1.91 -5.16 -1.62
N LYS A 73 2.06 -4.82 -0.33
CA LYS A 73 3.35 -5.00 0.36
C LYS A 73 3.74 -6.47 0.40
N PHE A 74 2.72 -7.34 0.34
CA PHE A 74 2.84 -8.78 0.34
C PHE A 74 3.61 -9.33 -0.87
N PRO A 75 3.19 -9.14 -2.14
CA PRO A 75 3.97 -9.62 -3.29
C PRO A 75 5.36 -8.98 -3.40
N HIS A 76 5.54 -7.71 -3.04
CA HIS A 76 6.86 -7.09 -3.05
C HIS A 76 7.85 -7.71 -2.04
N ALA A 77 7.37 -8.05 -0.84
CA ALA A 77 8.16 -8.75 0.15
C ALA A 77 8.51 -10.17 -0.32
N LEU A 78 7.55 -10.88 -0.91
CA LEU A 78 7.76 -12.23 -1.44
C LEU A 78 8.78 -12.25 -2.58
N ILE A 79 8.70 -11.32 -3.53
CA ILE A 79 9.67 -11.20 -4.63
C ILE A 79 11.07 -10.93 -4.06
N SER A 80 11.20 -10.04 -3.08
CA SER A 80 12.48 -9.74 -2.44
C SER A 80 13.08 -10.96 -1.75
N ILE A 81 12.28 -11.72 -0.99
CA ILE A 81 12.72 -12.95 -0.32
C ILE A 81 13.12 -14.01 -1.35
N TYR A 82 12.32 -14.18 -2.41
CA TYR A 82 12.61 -15.13 -3.48
C TYR A 82 13.94 -14.82 -4.17
N LEU A 83 14.19 -13.56 -4.49
CA LEU A 83 15.47 -13.13 -5.09
C LEU A 83 16.65 -13.44 -4.17
N VAL A 84 16.55 -13.11 -2.87
CA VAL A 84 17.60 -13.43 -1.90
C VAL A 84 17.87 -14.94 -1.86
N LEU A 85 16.83 -15.76 -1.75
CA LEU A 85 16.96 -17.22 -1.71
C LEU A 85 17.55 -17.80 -3.00
N ALA A 86 17.20 -17.25 -4.17
CA ALA A 86 17.72 -17.69 -5.46
C ALA A 86 19.23 -17.44 -5.61
N PHE A 87 19.76 -16.35 -5.03
CA PHE A 87 21.19 -16.03 -5.09
C PHE A 87 22.02 -16.68 -3.98
N THR A 88 21.40 -17.10 -2.87
CA THR A 88 22.09 -17.80 -1.76
C THR A 88 23.00 -18.96 -2.21
N PRO A 89 22.59 -19.94 -3.03
CA PRO A 89 23.46 -21.06 -3.38
C PRO A 89 24.72 -20.64 -4.15
N PHE A 90 24.61 -19.63 -5.02
CA PHE A 90 25.75 -19.09 -5.76
C PHE A 90 26.75 -18.42 -4.83
N VAL A 91 26.26 -17.56 -3.94
CA VAL A 91 27.10 -16.87 -2.95
C VAL A 91 27.74 -17.86 -1.97
N SER A 92 26.99 -18.86 -1.50
CA SER A 92 27.53 -19.91 -0.62
C SER A 92 28.65 -20.71 -1.28
N PHE A 93 28.51 -21.08 -2.55
CA PHE A 93 29.56 -21.80 -3.28
C PHE A 93 30.83 -20.94 -3.41
N LEU A 94 30.70 -19.66 -3.76
CA LEU A 94 31.83 -18.74 -3.81
C LEU A 94 32.51 -18.59 -2.45
N ILE A 95 31.73 -18.40 -1.37
CA ILE A 95 32.26 -18.27 -0.01
C ILE A 95 33.07 -19.49 0.38
N VAL A 96 32.56 -20.70 0.13
CA VAL A 96 33.28 -21.94 0.48
C VAL A 96 34.57 -22.08 -0.32
N ASN A 97 34.57 -21.76 -1.62
CA ASN A 97 35.79 -21.84 -2.43
C ASN A 97 36.83 -20.80 -2.02
N VAL A 98 36.42 -19.56 -1.75
CA VAL A 98 37.32 -18.51 -1.25
C VAL A 98 37.86 -18.87 0.13
N ALA A 99 37.01 -19.42 1.01
CA ALA A 99 37.44 -19.88 2.33
C ALA A 99 38.44 -21.05 2.21
N ALA A 100 38.19 -22.02 1.33
CA ALA A 100 39.09 -23.13 1.06
C ALA A 100 40.43 -22.67 0.46
N GLU A 101 40.41 -21.75 -0.51
CA GLU A 101 41.63 -21.15 -1.08
C GLU A 101 42.46 -20.43 0.01
N LYS A 102 41.79 -19.72 0.91
CA LYS A 102 42.40 -19.01 2.04
C LYS A 102 42.95 -19.98 3.11
N GLU A 103 42.21 -21.03 3.44
CA GLU A 103 42.59 -22.04 4.46
C GLU A 103 43.76 -22.89 3.97
N HIS A 104 43.75 -23.31 2.71
CA HIS A 104 44.84 -24.05 2.09
C HIS A 104 46.06 -23.19 1.74
N ARG A 105 46.09 -21.90 2.13
CA ARG A 105 47.19 -20.96 1.83
C ARG A 105 47.56 -20.96 0.33
N LEU A 106 46.60 -21.28 -0.53
CA LEU A 106 46.85 -21.41 -1.96
C LEU A 106 47.15 -20.06 -2.57
N LYS A 107 46.55 -18.97 -2.05
CA LYS A 107 46.89 -17.58 -2.38
C LYS A 107 48.36 -17.24 -2.10
N ASP A 108 48.91 -17.72 -0.98
CA ASP A 108 50.32 -17.51 -0.63
C ASP A 108 51.24 -18.34 -1.55
N THR A 109 50.79 -19.54 -1.96
CA THR A 109 51.51 -20.40 -2.92
C THR A 109 51.44 -19.83 -4.34
N MET A 110 50.32 -19.24 -4.75
CA MET A 110 50.09 -18.62 -6.06
C MET A 110 50.84 -17.28 -6.20
N SER A 111 50.96 -16.53 -5.11
CA SER A 111 51.87 -15.38 -4.98
C SER A 111 53.34 -15.80 -5.09
N MET A 112 53.73 -16.93 -4.48
CA MET A 112 55.08 -17.51 -4.61
C MET A 112 55.39 -18.02 -6.03
N LEU A 113 54.36 -18.40 -6.80
CA LEU A 113 54.43 -18.75 -8.23
C LEU A 113 54.49 -17.52 -9.16
N GLY A 114 54.50 -16.29 -8.62
CA GLY A 114 54.69 -15.04 -9.37
C GLY A 114 53.42 -14.41 -9.92
N LEU A 115 52.23 -14.91 -9.55
CA LEU A 115 50.96 -14.28 -9.88
C LEU A 115 50.62 -13.25 -8.79
N HIS A 116 50.88 -11.98 -9.08
CA HIS A 116 50.45 -10.88 -8.22
C HIS A 116 48.96 -10.62 -8.35
N ASP A 117 48.29 -10.45 -7.21
CA ASP A 117 46.92 -9.97 -7.11
C ASP A 117 46.86 -8.57 -7.75
N THR A 118 46.29 -8.47 -8.95
CA THR A 118 46.06 -7.16 -9.59
C THR A 118 44.81 -6.54 -8.98
N GLU A 119 44.93 -6.05 -7.76
CA GLU A 119 43.97 -5.10 -7.20
C GLU A 119 44.70 -4.10 -6.29
N ARG A 120 45.03 -2.95 -6.89
CA ARG A 120 45.04 -1.65 -6.21
C ARG A 120 43.79 -0.91 -6.69
#